data_AF-A0A929DVK7-F1
#
_entry.id   AF-A0A929DVK7-F1
#
_cell.length_a   1.000
_cell.length_b   1.000
_cell.length_c   1.000
_cell.angle_alpha   90.00
_cell.angle_beta   90.00
_cell.angle_gamma   90.00
#
_symmetry.space_group_name_H-M   'P 1'
#
loop_
_entity.id
_entity.type
_entity.pdbx_description
1 polymer ?
#
loop_
_entity_poly.entity_id
_entity_poly.type
_entity_poly.pdbx_seq_one_letter_code
_entity_poly.pdbx_strand_id
1 'polypeptide(L)' 'MKKSGIYTKGGDKGKTSLIGGRRVPKYHARIEAYGTVDELMAHTTMLRDLVKDVQIRDELL' A
#
# COMPACT_ATOMS: atom_id res chain seq x y z
N MET A 1 -20.97 -16.12 -3.18
CA MET A 1 -19.57 -16.00 -2.69
C MET A 1 -19.57 -15.15 -1.43
N LYS A 2 -19.06 -15.69 -0.32
CA LYS A 2 -18.82 -14.93 0.92
C LYS A 2 -17.76 -13.85 0.64
N LYS A 3 -18.02 -12.59 0.98
CA LYS A 3 -17.01 -11.52 0.83
C LYS A 3 -15.84 -11.86 1.76
N SER A 4 -14.64 -11.94 1.19
CA SER A 4 -13.39 -11.97 1.96
C SER A 4 -13.15 -10.57 2.53
N GLY A 5 -12.60 -10.48 3.75
CA GLY A 5 -12.15 -9.20 4.31
C GLY A 5 -11.06 -8.54 3.46
N ILE A 6 -10.36 -9.34 2.64
CA ILE A 6 -9.31 -8.90 1.73
C ILE A 6 -9.91 -8.61 0.35
N TYR A 7 -10.60 -9.58 -0.27
CA TYR A 7 -11.21 -9.39 -1.59
C TYR A 7 -12.70 -9.07 -1.50
N THR A 8 -13.02 -7.78 -1.65
CA THR A 8 -14.37 -7.22 -1.48
C THR A 8 -15.12 -6.98 -2.79
N LYS A 9 -14.44 -7.07 -3.95
CA LYS A 9 -14.94 -6.68 -5.29
C LYS A 9 -15.29 -5.21 -5.45
N GLY A 10 -15.03 -4.37 -4.44
CA GLY A 10 -15.34 -2.96 -4.48
C GLY A 10 -14.62 -2.25 -5.63
N GLY A 11 -13.42 -2.70 -5.98
CA GLY A 11 -12.55 -2.08 -6.98
C GLY A 11 -12.81 -2.47 -8.43
N ASP A 12 -13.69 -3.43 -8.71
CA ASP A 12 -13.79 -4.10 -10.02
C ASP A 12 -14.22 -3.15 -11.16
N LYS A 13 -14.96 -2.09 -10.82
CA LYS A 13 -15.37 -1.03 -11.77
C LYS A 13 -14.33 0.09 -11.93
N GLY A 14 -13.07 -0.16 -11.56
CA GLY A 14 -11.98 0.81 -11.71
C GLY A 14 -11.99 1.99 -10.73
N LYS A 15 -12.79 1.93 -9.65
CA LYS A 15 -12.83 2.95 -8.59
C LYS A 15 -12.45 2.38 -7.24
N THR A 16 -11.74 3.13 -6.42
CA THR A 16 -11.41 2.77 -5.03
C THR A 16 -11.85 3.86 -4.05
N SER A 17 -11.79 3.59 -2.75
CA SER A 17 -12.13 4.55 -1.70
C SER A 17 -10.87 5.20 -1.13
N LEU A 18 -10.90 6.53 -0.98
CA LEU A 18 -9.98 7.24 -0.09
C LEU A 18 -10.37 6.99 1.37
N ILE A 19 -9.45 7.31 2.27
CA ILE A 19 -9.76 7.49 3.69
C ILE A 19 -10.94 8.47 3.81
N GLY A 20 -11.94 8.12 4.62
CA GLY A 20 -13.21 8.87 4.72
C GLY A 20 -14.30 8.44 3.74
N GLY A 21 -14.07 7.40 2.92
CA GLY A 21 -15.12 6.74 2.13
C GLY A 21 -15.43 7.38 0.78
N ARG A 22 -14.83 8.53 0.44
CA ARG A 22 -14.97 9.14 -0.90
C ARG A 22 -14.36 8.23 -1.96
N ARG A 23 -15.11 7.95 -3.04
CA ARG A 23 -14.64 7.09 -4.13
C ARG A 23 -14.03 7.87 -5.29
N VAL A 24 -12.88 7.43 -5.78
CA VAL A 24 -12.13 8.02 -6.90
C VAL A 24 -11.72 6.94 -7.91
N PRO A 25 -11.45 7.29 -9.18
CA PRO A 25 -10.82 6.37 -10.13
C PRO A 25 -9.49 5.83 -9.59
N LYS A 26 -9.10 4.60 -9.96
CA LYS A 26 -7.84 4.00 -9.52
C LYS A 26 -6.60 4.79 -9.96
N TYR A 27 -6.64 5.43 -11.13
CA TYR A 27 -5.59 6.31 -11.66
C TYR A 27 -5.58 7.73 -11.07
N HIS A 28 -6.37 8.00 -10.02
CA HIS A 28 -6.42 9.32 -9.42
C HIS A 28 -5.09 9.62 -8.71
N ALA A 29 -4.56 10.84 -8.85
CA ALA A 29 -3.23 11.23 -8.34
C ALA A 29 -2.96 10.86 -6.88
N ARG A 30 -3.96 10.97 -5.98
CA ARG A 30 -3.82 10.52 -4.58
C ARG A 30 -3.62 9.01 -4.43
N ILE A 31 -4.29 8.20 -5.26
CA ILE A 31 -4.13 6.75 -5.21
C ILE A 31 -2.75 6.36 -5.72
N GLU A 32 -2.30 6.97 -6.82
CA GLU A 32 -0.94 6.80 -7.33
C GLU A 32 0.10 7.16 -6.26
N ALA A 33 -0.04 8.34 -5.62
CA ALA A 33 0.86 8.77 -4.55
C ALA A 33 0.90 7.77 -3.37
N TYR A 34 -0.25 7.21 -2.97
CA TYR A 34 -0.30 6.19 -1.92
C TYR A 34 0.36 4.89 -2.37
N GLY A 35 0.17 4.48 -3.63
CA GLY A 35 0.81 3.30 -4.21
C GLY A 35 2.33 3.42 -4.24
N THR A 36 2.87 4.57 -4.64
CA THR A 36 4.32 4.81 -4.62
C THR A 36 4.90 4.72 -3.19
N VAL A 37 4.18 5.23 -2.20
CA VAL A 37 4.60 5.10 -0.78
C VAL A 37 4.52 3.64 -0.31
N ASP A 38 3.48 2.90 -0.72
CA ASP A 38 3.32 1.48 -0.41
C ASP A 38 4.46 0.63 -0.99
N GLU A 39 4.82 0.87 -2.26
CA GLU A 39 5.96 0.24 -2.92
C GLU A 39 7.29 0.57 -2.22
N LEU A 40 7.51 1.85 -1.86
CA LEU A 40 8.69 2.26 -1.11
C LEU A 40 8.78 1.51 0.23
N MET A 41 7.69 1.45 0.99
CA MET A 41 7.67 0.76 2.29
C MET A 41 7.95 -0.74 2.16
N ALA A 42 7.42 -1.40 1.13
CA ALA A 42 7.70 -2.80 0.84
C ALA A 42 9.20 -3.03 0.59
N HIS A 43 9.85 -2.15 -0.17
CA HIS A 43 11.29 -2.20 -0.41
C HIS A 43 12.12 -1.87 0.82
N THR A 44 11.73 -0.86 1.63
CA THR A 44 12.42 -0.51 2.87
C THR A 44 12.38 -1.66 3.87
N THR A 45 11.23 -2.32 4.01
CA THR A 45 11.08 -3.47 4.91
C THR A 45 11.90 -4.66 4.42
N MET A 46 11.90 -4.93 3.12
CA MET A 46 12.76 -5.97 2.54
C MET A 46 14.24 -5.69 2.79
N LEU A 47 14.67 -4.44 2.62
CA LEU A 47 16.05 -4.04 2.91
C LEU A 47 16.40 -4.28 4.38
N ARG A 48 15.50 -3.90 5.29
CA ARG A 48 15.68 -4.10 6.74
C ARG A 48 15.88 -5.57 7.10
N ASP A 49 15.13 -6.49 6.50
CA ASP A 49 15.26 -7.92 6.75
C ASP A 49 16.61 -8.48 6.27
N LEU A 50 17.17 -7.89 5.21
CA LEU A 50 18.44 -8.32 4.60
C LEU A 50 19.68 -7.67 5.21
N VAL A 51 19.54 -6.50 5.84
CA VAL A 51 20.66 -5.76 6.44
C VAL A 51 21.09 -6.41 7.77
N LYS A 52 22.39 -6.71 7.86
CA LYS A 52 23.01 -7.29 9.07
C LYS A 52 23.48 -6.24 10.08
N ASP A 53 23.78 -5.03 9.60
CA ASP A 53 24.20 -3.93 10.45
C ASP A 53 23.02 -3.49 11.31
N VAL A 54 23.17 -3.61 12.63
CA VAL A 54 22.09 -3.32 13.58
C VAL A 54 21.74 -1.84 13.59
N GLN A 55 22.72 -0.95 13.44
CA GLN A 55 22.50 0.49 13.48
C GLN A 55 21.66 0.93 12.27
N ILE A 56 22.03 0.46 11.08
CA ILE A 56 21.28 0.76 9.84
C ILE A 56 19.88 0.13 9.90
N ARG A 57 19.77 -1.10 10.40
CA ARG A 57 18.49 -1.80 10.50
C ARG A 57 17.50 -1.08 11.42
N ASP A 58 17.99 -0.46 12.48
CA ASP A 58 17.17 0.29 13.44
C ASP A 58 16.75 1.67 12.91
N GLU A 59 17.42 2.18 11.87
CA GLU A 59 17.04 3.40 11.14
C GLU A 59 15.97 3.14 10.05
N LEU A 60 15.80 1.89 9.61
CA LEU A 60 14.79 1.48 8.64
C LEU A 60 13.45 1.18 9.35
N LEU A 61 12.33 1.42 8.65
CA LEU A 61 10.94 1.15 9.12
C LEU A 61 10.78 -0.22 9.78
#